data_AF-A0A251VM24-F1
#
_entry.id   AF-A0A251VM24-F1
#
_cell.length_a   1.000
_cell.length_b   1.000
_cell.length_c   1.000
_cell.angle_alpha   90.00
_cell.angle_beta   90.00
_cell.angle_gamma   90.00
#
_symmetry.space_group_name_H-M   'P 1'
#
loop_
_entity.id
_entity.type
_entity.pdbx_description
1 polymer ?
#
loop_
_entity_poly.entity_id
_entity_poly.type
_entity_poly.pdbx_seq_one_letter_code
_entity_poly.pdbx_strand_id
1 'polypeptide(L)'
;MSKERLAGLAQQLRIYKVPVAADDDDDDAVGQPSEGFRPKKAVVLICLFEQNNNEGIRVILTKRSSRLSTHSGEVALPGGKAEEDDVDDADTTTREAHEEIGLHPSLVDVHLLRVIPVIGILSDRDAFNPTPNAAEVDDVFDAPLEMFLKDENRRSEKERMDGRGVSGSLF
;
A
#
# COMPACT_ATOMS: atom_id res chain seq x y z
N MET A 1 -14.20 -24.89 13.64
CA MET A 1 -13.72 -24.73 12.25
C MET A 1 -13.34 -23.30 11.88
N SER A 2 -13.95 -22.23 12.44
CA SER A 2 -13.54 -20.83 12.16
C SER A 2 -12.22 -20.44 12.86
N LYS A 3 -12.17 -20.40 14.20
CA LYS A 3 -10.99 -19.98 15.00
C LYS A 3 -9.64 -20.62 14.61
N GLU A 4 -9.64 -21.83 14.04
CA GLU A 4 -8.44 -22.56 13.65
C GLU A 4 -7.73 -21.95 12.42
N ARG A 5 -8.48 -21.31 11.52
CA ARG A 5 -7.94 -20.68 10.30
C ARG A 5 -7.22 -19.37 10.61
N LEU A 6 -7.83 -18.45 11.37
CA LEU A 6 -7.15 -17.26 11.89
C LEU A 6 -5.94 -17.60 12.76
N ALA A 7 -6.04 -18.63 13.62
CA ALA A 7 -4.90 -19.07 14.42
C ALA A 7 -3.75 -19.59 13.53
N GLY A 8 -4.09 -20.32 12.46
CA GLY A 8 -3.15 -20.76 11.44
C GLY A 8 -2.47 -19.60 10.71
N LEU A 9 -3.24 -18.59 10.27
CA LEU A 9 -2.70 -17.39 9.63
C LEU A 9 -1.82 -16.59 10.59
N ALA A 10 -2.25 -16.38 11.83
CA ALA A 10 -1.45 -15.70 12.85
C ALA A 10 -0.13 -16.44 13.10
N GLN A 11 -0.15 -17.76 13.08
CA GLN A 11 1.07 -18.57 13.18
C GLN A 11 1.98 -18.41 11.95
N GLN A 12 1.41 -18.42 10.75
CA GLN A 12 2.14 -18.18 9.50
C GLN A 12 2.79 -16.80 9.48
N LEU A 13 2.07 -15.75 9.89
CA LEU A 13 2.60 -14.39 9.97
C LEU A 13 3.72 -14.26 11.01
N ARG A 14 3.66 -14.99 12.13
CA ARG A 14 4.74 -15.00 13.13
C ARG A 14 6.04 -15.61 12.63
N ILE A 15 5.95 -16.61 11.74
CA ILE A 15 7.13 -17.28 11.16
C ILE A 15 7.52 -16.69 9.80
N TYR A 16 6.67 -15.85 9.22
CA TYR A 16 6.95 -15.16 7.98
C TYR A 16 8.05 -14.14 8.24
N LYS A 17 9.25 -14.47 7.75
CA LYS A 17 10.34 -13.51 7.67
C LYS A 17 10.02 -12.63 6.47
N VAL A 18 9.74 -11.36 6.72
CA VAL A 18 9.66 -10.36 5.66
C VAL A 18 10.95 -10.51 4.85
N PRO A 19 10.87 -10.82 3.53
CA PRO A 19 12.04 -10.77 2.68
C PRO A 19 12.62 -9.38 2.88
N VAL A 20 13.83 -9.31 3.39
CA VAL A 20 14.55 -8.04 3.49
C VAL A 20 14.66 -7.57 2.05
N ALA A 21 13.80 -6.62 1.65
CA ALA A 21 14.08 -5.82 0.48
C ALA A 21 15.46 -5.25 0.73
N ALA A 22 16.37 -5.43 -0.21
CA ALA A 22 17.76 -5.02 -0.07
C ALA A 22 17.82 -3.49 0.02
N ASP A 23 17.54 -2.97 1.20
CA ASP A 23 17.81 -1.62 1.65
C ASP A 23 18.71 -1.75 2.88
N ASP A 24 19.86 -1.11 2.79
CA ASP A 24 20.98 -1.05 3.73
C ASP A 24 20.58 -0.79 5.19
N ASP A 25 20.44 -1.86 5.99
CA ASP A 25 20.51 -1.78 7.45
C ASP A 25 21.87 -2.35 7.92
N ASP A 26 22.95 -1.61 7.65
CA ASP A 26 24.18 -1.67 8.46
C ASP A 26 23.91 -0.90 9.77
N ASP A 27 23.24 -1.55 10.72
CA ASP A 27 23.04 -1.03 12.09
C ASP A 27 24.00 -1.73 13.07
N ASP A 28 25.29 -1.80 12.74
CA ASP A 28 26.33 -2.10 13.73
C ASP A 28 27.72 -1.55 13.32
N ALA A 29 28.15 -0.51 14.05
CA ALA A 29 29.54 -0.09 14.33
C ALA A 29 30.26 0.98 13.45
N VAL A 30 30.27 2.21 14.01
CA VAL A 30 31.34 3.23 14.00
C VAL A 30 31.73 3.87 12.64
N GLY A 31 30.88 4.80 12.21
CA GLY A 31 31.22 5.91 11.32
C GLY A 31 30.20 7.02 11.55
N GLN A 32 30.63 8.27 11.72
CA GLN A 32 29.71 9.39 11.95
C GLN A 32 28.63 9.42 10.85
N PRO A 33 27.32 9.49 11.18
CA PRO A 33 26.31 9.57 10.15
C PRO A 33 26.46 10.90 9.43
N SER A 34 26.66 10.84 8.11
CA SER A 34 26.16 11.90 7.24
C SER A 34 24.69 12.10 7.60
N GLU A 35 24.23 13.35 7.67
CA GLU A 35 22.82 13.70 7.90
C GLU A 35 21.98 13.18 6.73
N GLY A 36 21.72 11.86 6.72
CA GLY A 36 21.03 11.13 5.68
C GLY A 36 19.54 11.39 5.81
N PHE A 37 18.93 11.79 4.70
CA PHE A 37 17.50 12.03 4.59
C PHE A 37 16.72 10.80 5.09
N ARG A 38 15.99 10.96 6.21
CA ARG A 38 15.09 9.93 6.74
C ARG A 38 13.68 10.23 6.26
N PRO A 39 13.11 9.44 5.33
CA PRO A 39 11.76 9.68 4.86
C PRO A 39 10.76 9.65 6.02
N LYS A 40 9.73 10.50 5.94
CA LYS A 40 8.66 10.49 6.94
C LYS A 40 8.00 9.11 6.93
N LYS A 41 7.76 8.56 8.12
CA LYS A 41 7.13 7.25 8.28
C LYS A 41 5.64 7.41 8.54
N ALA A 42 4.83 6.65 7.80
CA ALA A 42 3.42 6.43 8.08
C ALA A 42 3.20 4.95 8.41
N VAL A 43 2.30 4.66 9.35
CA VAL A 43 1.99 3.28 9.77
C VAL A 43 0.52 3.02 9.49
N VAL A 44 0.22 1.90 8.84
CA VAL A 44 -1.15 1.53 8.46
C VAL A 44 -1.50 0.16 9.01
N LEU A 45 -2.71 0.02 9.55
CA LEU A 45 -3.22 -1.26 10.07
C LEU A 45 -4.03 -1.98 8.99
N ILE A 46 -3.62 -3.21 8.67
CA ILE A 46 -4.42 -4.19 7.93
C ILE A 46 -5.07 -5.08 8.99
N CYS A 47 -6.31 -4.73 9.37
CA CYS A 47 -7.05 -5.48 10.38
C CYS A 47 -7.84 -6.61 9.74
N LEU A 48 -7.44 -7.85 10.03
CA LEU A 48 -8.04 -9.07 9.51
C LEU A 48 -8.94 -9.73 10.57
N PHE A 49 -10.06 -10.26 10.12
CA PHE A 49 -10.96 -11.06 10.94
C PHE A 49 -11.67 -12.12 10.10
N GLU A 50 -12.28 -13.09 10.76
CA GLU A 50 -13.16 -14.06 10.11
C GLU A 50 -14.61 -13.68 10.34
N GLN A 51 -15.38 -13.70 9.26
CA GLN A 51 -16.81 -13.54 9.33
C GLN A 51 -17.47 -14.86 9.73
N ASN A 52 -18.48 -14.76 10.60
CA ASN A 52 -19.36 -15.87 10.89
C ASN A 52 -19.99 -16.38 9.58
N ASN A 53 -20.22 -17.69 9.44
CA ASN A 53 -20.81 -18.35 8.24
C ASN A 53 -19.85 -18.71 7.09
N ASN A 54 -18.56 -18.90 7.35
CA ASN A 54 -17.63 -19.50 6.39
C ASN A 54 -17.31 -18.62 5.15
N GLU A 55 -17.57 -17.30 5.23
CA GLU A 55 -17.29 -16.32 4.17
C GLU A 55 -15.81 -15.92 4.03
N GLY A 56 -14.91 -16.60 4.76
CA GLY A 56 -13.47 -16.38 4.68
C GLY A 56 -12.97 -15.21 5.52
N ILE A 57 -11.73 -14.80 5.23
CA ILE A 57 -11.04 -13.72 5.94
C ILE A 57 -11.44 -12.39 5.30
N ARG A 58 -11.75 -11.40 6.14
CA ARG A 58 -12.16 -10.05 5.75
C ARG A 58 -11.18 -9.02 6.30
N VAL A 59 -11.11 -7.88 5.63
CA VAL A 59 -10.27 -6.74 6.00
C VAL A 59 -11.16 -5.57 6.38
N ILE A 60 -10.90 -4.92 7.52
CA ILE A 60 -11.57 -3.66 7.89
C ILE A 60 -10.96 -2.51 7.08
N LEU A 61 -11.82 -1.69 6.49
CA LEU A 61 -11.48 -0.54 5.68
C LEU A 61 -12.22 0.70 6.20
N THR A 62 -11.69 1.87 5.88
CA THR A 62 -12.34 3.15 6.20
C THR A 62 -12.59 3.94 4.93
N LYS A 63 -13.76 4.56 4.86
CA LYS A 63 -14.04 5.59 3.88
C LYS A 63 -13.62 6.92 4.47
N ARG A 64 -12.61 7.55 3.88
CA ARG A 64 -12.20 8.91 4.29
C ARG A 64 -13.35 9.88 4.08
N SER A 65 -13.40 10.90 4.93
CA SER A 65 -14.46 11.90 4.82
C SER A 65 -14.48 12.60 3.47
N SER A 66 -15.67 12.72 2.87
CA SER A 66 -15.98 13.31 1.55
C SER A 66 -15.60 14.79 1.38
N ARG A 67 -15.07 15.43 2.44
CA ARG A 67 -14.30 16.67 2.32
C ARG A 67 -12.95 16.49 1.59
N LEU A 68 -12.56 15.25 1.29
CA LEU A 68 -11.57 14.88 0.27
C LEU A 68 -12.26 14.08 -0.85
N SER A 69 -12.02 14.50 -2.09
CA SER A 69 -12.82 14.21 -3.29
C SER A 69 -12.94 12.74 -3.69
N THR A 70 -14.03 12.45 -4.42
CA THR A 70 -14.43 11.14 -4.99
C THR A 70 -14.34 11.19 -6.53
N HIS A 71 -14.00 10.07 -7.20
CA HIS A 71 -14.73 9.44 -8.32
C HIS A 71 -13.92 8.32 -8.99
N SER A 72 -14.64 7.35 -9.58
CA SER A 72 -14.20 6.02 -9.98
C SER A 72 -14.12 5.82 -11.50
N GLY A 73 -12.97 5.33 -11.93
CA GLY A 73 -12.56 4.72 -13.19
C GLY A 73 -11.08 4.45 -12.95
N GLU A 74 -10.63 3.19 -12.97
CA GLU A 74 -9.35 2.71 -12.38
C GLU A 74 -8.28 3.82 -12.30
N VAL A 75 -8.12 4.40 -11.10
CA VAL A 75 -7.24 5.55 -10.86
C VAL A 75 -5.93 5.00 -10.33
N ALA A 76 -4.86 5.17 -11.09
CA ALA A 76 -3.49 4.96 -10.63
C ALA A 76 -2.83 6.31 -10.34
N LEU A 77 -1.86 6.31 -9.44
CA LEU A 77 -0.92 7.43 -9.31
C LEU A 77 0.14 7.31 -10.40
N PRO A 78 0.67 8.44 -10.92
CA PRO A 78 1.81 8.39 -11.84
C PRO A 78 3.01 7.72 -11.20
N GLY A 79 3.72 6.88 -11.96
CA GLY A 79 4.91 6.20 -11.46
C GLY A 79 5.30 4.96 -12.24
N GLY A 80 6.48 4.45 -11.95
CA GLY A 80 7.05 3.31 -12.67
C GLY A 80 8.26 2.73 -11.97
N LYS A 81 9.09 2.01 -12.73
CA LYS A 81 10.24 1.29 -12.20
C LYS A 81 11.46 2.20 -12.24
N ALA A 82 12.30 2.15 -11.19
CA ALA A 82 13.61 2.77 -11.21
C ALA A 82 14.46 2.23 -12.38
N GLU A 83 15.17 3.14 -13.05
CA GLU A 83 16.14 2.89 -14.11
C GLU A 83 17.58 3.09 -13.60
N GLU A 84 18.57 2.58 -14.34
CA GLU A 84 19.99 2.66 -13.93
C GLU A 84 20.51 4.11 -13.86
N ASP A 85 19.91 5.01 -14.62
CA ASP A 85 20.27 6.43 -14.67
C ASP A 85 19.55 7.27 -13.60
N ASP A 86 18.55 6.70 -12.90
CA ASP A 86 17.85 7.39 -11.82
C ASP A 86 18.77 7.53 -10.59
N VAL A 87 18.98 8.76 -10.13
CA VAL A 87 19.89 9.04 -9.01
C VAL A 87 19.34 8.53 -7.68
N ASP A 88 18.02 8.64 -7.49
CA ASP A 88 17.29 8.16 -6.32
C ASP A 88 15.78 7.96 -6.62
N ASP A 89 15.01 7.58 -5.60
CA ASP A 89 13.55 7.39 -5.71
C ASP A 89 12.81 8.67 -6.13
N ALA A 90 13.33 9.85 -5.76
CA ALA A 90 12.71 11.12 -6.12
C ALA A 90 12.92 11.41 -7.62
N ASP A 91 14.12 11.13 -8.13
CA ASP A 91 14.45 11.25 -9.55
C ASP A 91 13.55 10.33 -10.39
N THR A 92 13.45 9.04 -10.01
CA THR A 92 12.52 8.07 -10.62
C THR A 92 11.09 8.62 -10.65
N THR A 93 10.61 9.14 -9.51
CA THR A 93 9.24 9.67 -9.39
C THR A 93 9.01 10.85 -10.33
N THR A 94 9.96 11.80 -10.41
CA THR A 94 9.82 12.97 -11.27
C THR A 94 9.96 12.63 -12.74
N ARG A 95 10.81 11.66 -13.11
CA ARG A 95 10.94 11.16 -14.48
C ARG A 95 9.63 10.52 -14.94
N GLU A 96 9.09 9.58 -14.17
CA GLU A 96 7.83 8.89 -14.51
C GLU A 96 6.65 9.87 -14.59
N ALA A 97 6.51 10.78 -13.62
CA ALA A 97 5.47 11.80 -13.68
C ALA A 97 5.62 12.75 -14.88
N HIS A 98 6.86 13.05 -15.28
CA HIS A 98 7.11 13.82 -16.49
C HIS A 98 6.74 13.04 -17.76
N GLU A 99 7.05 11.74 -17.84
CA GLU A 99 6.74 10.89 -18.98
C GLU A 99 5.24 10.61 -19.15
N GLU A 100 4.54 10.30 -18.06
CA GLU A 100 3.14 9.87 -18.11
C GLU A 100 2.16 11.03 -18.23
N ILE A 101 2.44 12.15 -17.53
CA ILE A 101 1.51 13.28 -17.43
C ILE A 101 2.13 14.64 -17.78
N GLY A 102 3.40 14.69 -18.22
CA GLY A 102 4.06 15.93 -18.62
C GLY A 102 4.43 16.86 -17.45
N LEU A 103 4.47 16.35 -16.21
CA LEU A 103 4.78 17.16 -15.04
C LEU A 103 6.28 17.49 -14.99
N HIS A 104 6.65 18.71 -15.36
CA HIS A 104 8.05 19.15 -15.30
C HIS A 104 8.58 19.11 -13.85
N PRO A 105 9.76 18.53 -13.56
CA PRO A 105 10.28 18.36 -12.20
C PRO A 105 10.36 19.66 -11.38
N SER A 106 10.61 20.80 -12.03
CA SER A 106 10.66 22.10 -11.33
C SER A 106 9.32 22.59 -10.78
N LEU A 107 8.21 21.94 -11.12
CA LEU A 107 6.86 22.32 -10.71
C LEU A 107 6.38 21.55 -9.47
N VAL A 108 7.16 20.58 -8.99
CA VAL A 108 6.78 19.72 -7.86
C VAL A 108 7.93 19.62 -6.86
N ASP A 109 7.59 19.71 -5.58
CA ASP A 109 8.49 19.36 -4.48
C ASP A 109 8.16 17.93 -4.06
N VAL A 110 9.12 17.02 -4.26
CA VAL A 110 8.92 15.60 -3.98
C VAL A 110 9.35 15.29 -2.56
N HIS A 111 8.45 14.62 -1.83
CA HIS A 111 8.72 14.16 -0.48
C HIS A 111 8.49 12.66 -0.38
N LEU A 112 9.55 11.92 -0.07
CA LEU A 112 9.45 10.47 0.10
C LEU A 112 8.74 10.15 1.43
N LEU A 113 7.77 9.23 1.34
CA LEU A 113 7.00 8.72 2.47
C LEU A 113 7.17 7.20 2.52
N ARG A 114 7.67 6.69 3.65
CA ARG A 114 7.72 5.26 3.92
C ARG A 114 6.44 4.82 4.61
N VAL A 115 5.64 3.97 3.96
CA VAL A 115 4.44 3.38 4.56
C VAL A 115 4.77 2.00 5.10
N ILE A 116 4.50 1.77 6.38
CA ILE A 116 4.75 0.51 7.08
C ILE A 116 3.39 -0.17 7.32
N PRO A 117 3.08 -1.27 6.60
CA PRO A 117 1.90 -2.06 6.89
C PRO A 117 2.10 -2.91 8.15
N VAL A 118 1.11 -2.89 9.03
CA VAL A 118 1.05 -3.72 10.24
C VAL A 118 -0.20 -4.58 10.14
N ILE A 119 -0.06 -5.89 10.29
CA ILE A 119 -1.19 -6.82 10.25
C ILE A 119 -1.68 -7.08 11.67
N GLY A 120 -2.96 -6.78 11.92
CA GLY A 120 -3.63 -7.07 13.19
C GLY A 120 -4.72 -8.11 13.01
N ILE A 121 -4.82 -9.07 13.93
CA ILE A 121 -5.87 -10.09 13.93
C ILE A 121 -6.92 -9.73 14.97
N LEU A 122 -8.12 -9.35 14.52
CA LEU A 122 -9.27 -9.15 15.38
C LEU A 122 -9.90 -10.50 15.70
N SER A 123 -9.81 -10.90 16.97
CA SER A 123 -10.18 -12.25 17.42
C SER A 123 -11.68 -12.42 17.70
N ASP A 124 -12.39 -11.32 17.94
CA ASP A 124 -13.82 -11.30 18.25
C ASP A 124 -14.46 -10.14 17.49
N ARG A 125 -15.10 -10.46 16.35
CA ARG A 125 -15.76 -9.48 15.50
C ARG A 125 -17.05 -8.96 16.12
N ASP A 126 -17.74 -9.78 16.90
CA ASP A 126 -19.03 -9.44 17.51
C ASP A 126 -18.85 -8.48 18.70
N ALA A 127 -17.69 -8.55 19.37
CA ALA A 127 -17.29 -7.57 20.39
C ALA A 127 -16.81 -6.22 19.82
N PHE A 128 -16.53 -6.14 18.51
CA PHE A 128 -16.04 -4.91 17.89
C PHE A 128 -17.19 -3.98 17.46
N ASN A 129 -17.29 -2.84 18.14
CA ASN A 129 -18.25 -1.77 17.82
C ASN A 129 -17.49 -0.49 17.37
N PRO A 130 -17.39 -0.22 16.05
CA PRO A 130 -16.62 0.90 15.54
C PRO A 130 -17.21 2.25 15.97
N THR A 131 -16.34 3.18 16.36
CA THR A 131 -16.69 4.57 16.72
C THR A 131 -15.87 5.54 15.87
N PRO A 132 -16.26 5.79 14.60
CA PRO A 132 -15.46 6.61 13.69
C PRO A 132 -15.41 8.07 14.13
N ASN A 133 -14.24 8.69 13.96
CA ASN A 133 -14.09 10.13 14.05
C ASN A 133 -14.65 10.77 12.77
N ALA A 134 -15.83 11.39 12.85
CA ALA A 134 -16.50 11.98 11.70
C ALA A 134 -15.72 13.12 11.01
N ALA A 135 -14.68 13.67 11.65
CA ALA A 135 -13.79 14.64 11.00
C ALA A 135 -12.85 13.98 9.95
N GLU A 136 -12.62 12.67 10.05
CA GLU A 136 -11.61 11.95 9.28
C GLU A 136 -12.19 10.75 8.51
N VAL A 137 -13.18 10.10 9.09
CA VAL A 137 -13.78 8.85 8.61
C VAL A 137 -15.29 9.02 8.49
N ASP A 138 -15.80 8.91 7.25
CA ASP A 138 -17.24 8.92 6.96
C ASP A 138 -17.86 7.55 7.25
N ASP A 139 -17.14 6.46 7.02
CA ASP A 139 -17.68 5.11 7.16
C ASP A 139 -16.60 4.07 7.50
N VAL A 140 -17.01 3.00 8.20
CA VAL A 140 -16.18 1.84 8.51
C VAL A 140 -16.89 0.61 7.97
N PHE A 141 -16.26 -0.06 7.02
CA PHE A 141 -16.81 -1.23 6.36
C PHE A 141 -15.73 -2.30 6.24
N ASP A 142 -16.08 -3.44 5.67
CA ASP A 142 -15.14 -4.52 5.46
C ASP A 142 -15.35 -5.18 4.09
N ALA A 143 -14.29 -5.80 3.57
CA ALA A 143 -14.29 -6.49 2.29
C ALA A 143 -13.60 -7.86 2.42
N PRO A 144 -13.99 -8.89 1.63
CA PRO A 144 -13.25 -10.14 1.57
C PRO A 144 -11.79 -9.91 1.17
N LEU A 145 -10.85 -10.48 1.92
CA LEU A 145 -9.41 -10.37 1.63
C LEU A 145 -9.08 -10.86 0.22
N GLU A 146 -9.81 -11.88 -0.26
CA GLU A 146 -9.64 -12.44 -1.61
C GLU A 146 -9.82 -11.42 -2.74
N MET A 147 -10.59 -10.33 -2.54
CA MET A 147 -10.75 -9.28 -3.54
C MET A 147 -9.44 -8.57 -3.87
N PHE A 148 -8.48 -8.58 -2.94
CA PHE A 148 -7.16 -7.95 -3.10
C PHE A 148 -6.07 -8.95 -3.55
N LEU A 149 -6.37 -10.25 -3.56
CA LEU A 149 -5.39 -11.31 -3.86
C LEU A 149 -5.58 -11.94 -5.25
N LYS A 150 -6.77 -11.80 -5.85
CA LYS A 150 -7.07 -12.42 -7.16
C LYS A 150 -6.49 -11.58 -8.30
N ASP A 151 -5.60 -12.18 -9.08
CA ASP A 151 -5.01 -11.60 -10.31
C ASP A 151 -6.07 -11.21 -11.36
N GLU A 152 -7.29 -11.75 -11.31
CA GLU A 152 -8.36 -11.37 -12.26
C GLU A 152 -8.86 -9.93 -12.08
N ASN A 153 -8.58 -9.30 -10.94
CA ASN A 153 -8.79 -7.86 -10.73
C ASN A 153 -7.61 -7.01 -11.26
N ARG A 154 -6.50 -7.64 -11.64
CA ARG A 154 -5.32 -6.99 -12.22
C ARG A 154 -5.46 -7.01 -13.75
N ARG A 155 -6.21 -6.05 -14.29
CA ARG A 155 -6.24 -5.82 -15.75
C ARG A 155 -4.98 -5.08 -16.17
N SER A 156 -4.02 -5.81 -16.74
CA SER A 156 -2.96 -5.19 -17.55
C SER A 156 -3.48 -5.06 -18.99
N GLU A 157 -4.04 -3.90 -19.33
CA GLU A 157 -4.35 -3.55 -20.71
C GLU A 157 -3.14 -2.83 -21.31
N LYS A 158 -2.49 -3.44 -22.30
CA LYS A 158 -1.51 -2.75 -23.14
C LYS A 158 -2.27 -1.91 -24.15
N GLU A 159 -2.75 -0.75 -23.75
CA GLU A 159 -3.19 0.24 -24.73
C GLU A 159 -1.95 0.79 -25.44
N ARG A 160 -1.85 0.49 -26.74
CA ARG A 160 -0.90 1.14 -27.63
C ARG A 160 -1.47 2.53 -27.97
N MET A 161 -1.16 3.53 -27.15
CA MET A 161 -1.23 4.92 -27.61
C MET A 161 0.00 5.21 -28.48
N ASP A 162 -0.23 5.40 -29.78
CA ASP A 162 0.67 6.05 -30.75
C ASP A 162 2.17 5.73 -30.66
N GLY A 163 2.50 4.43 -30.65
CA GLY A 163 3.82 3.95 -31.09
C GLY A 163 4.94 3.92 -30.05
N ARG A 164 4.67 4.16 -28.75
CA ARG A 164 5.63 3.86 -27.68
C ARG A 164 4.97 2.96 -26.64
N GLY A 165 5.54 1.77 -26.46
CA GLY A 165 5.04 0.81 -25.48
C GLY A 165 5.42 1.24 -24.08
N VAL A 166 4.44 1.66 -23.28
CA VAL A 166 4.59 1.82 -21.83
C VAL A 166 4.20 0.50 -21.17
N SER A 167 5.01 0.02 -20.23
CA SER A 167 4.75 -1.19 -19.45
C SER A 167 4.73 -0.86 -17.96
N GLY A 168 3.66 -0.22 -17.50
CA GLY A 168 3.39 -0.04 -16.08
C GLY A 168 2.80 -1.31 -15.46
N SER A 169 3.22 -1.68 -14.26
CA SER A 169 2.59 -2.74 -13.47
C SER A 169 1.62 -2.09 -12.47
N LEU A 170 0.32 -2.32 -12.65
CA LEU A 170 -0.76 -1.75 -11.83
C LEU A 170 -1.01 -2.55 -10.54
N PHE A 171 -1.44 -1.85 -9.48
CA PHE A 171 -2.03 -2.37 -8.25
C PHE A 171 -3.52 -2.02 -8.19
#